data_AF-A0A353DI08-F1
#
_entry.id   AF-A0A353DI08-F1
#
_cell.length_a   1.000
_cell.length_b   1.000
_cell.length_c   1.000
_cell.angle_alpha   90.00
_cell.angle_beta   90.00
_cell.angle_gamma   90.00
#
_symmetry.space_group_name_H-M   'P 1'
#
loop_
_entity.id
_entity.type
_entity.pdbx_description
1 polymer ?
#
loop_
_entity_poly.entity_id
_entity_poly.type
_entity_poly.pdbx_seq_one_letter_code
_entity_poly.pdbx_strand_id
1 'polypeptide(L)'
;MTYEQLLNDCAPSTSIVAENLARPNFDEIEIQSHWFAGHFSREHTASHGQKIRIISPGEWNRGAGPDFLAASVEVDGEINSGPIELDLDSRSWELHGHRESPFFDDVILHVVLTESGPTFFTRTSNDRDVPRIVLAPNEVNTALGLPRLTQTLARPGRCLNPLARLSEENITSLLKESALYRAQQKAHRFEQTSSLHGFSQALWEFFAAAMGFSANRLPMRLLAQRLPAKKLNTFSPEDREAIIFGTAGFLSPHLHETAPPESQEWLEDLW
;
A
#
# COMPACT_ATOMS: atom_id res chain seq x y z
N MET A 1 54.56 -7.09 5.72
CA MET A 1 53.16 -7.48 5.47
C MET A 1 52.49 -6.33 4.75
N THR A 2 52.48 -6.36 3.42
CA THR A 2 51.76 -5.44 2.55
C THR A 2 50.32 -5.91 2.38
N TYR A 3 49.42 -5.05 1.89
CA TYR A 3 48.02 -5.42 1.60
C TYR A 3 47.93 -6.62 0.65
N GLU A 4 48.85 -6.72 -0.30
CA GLU A 4 48.98 -7.82 -1.24
C GLU A 4 49.44 -9.14 -0.58
N GLN A 5 50.26 -9.05 0.48
CA GLN A 5 50.65 -10.22 1.29
C GLN A 5 49.49 -10.69 2.17
N LEU A 6 48.70 -9.76 2.73
CA LEU A 6 47.51 -10.07 3.53
C LEU A 6 46.43 -10.79 2.69
N LEU A 7 46.27 -10.40 1.42
CA LEU A 7 45.33 -11.03 0.47
C LEU A 7 45.71 -12.48 0.12
N ASN A 8 47.00 -12.76 -0.02
CA ASN A 8 47.50 -14.12 -0.28
C ASN A 8 47.48 -15.00 0.97
N ASP A 9 47.73 -14.42 2.16
CA ASP A 9 47.69 -15.14 3.43
C ASP A 9 46.25 -15.47 3.89
N CYS A 10 45.26 -14.63 3.52
CA CYS A 10 43.84 -14.85 3.78
C CYS A 10 43.14 -15.72 2.72
N ALA A 11 43.88 -16.33 1.80
CA ALA A 11 43.34 -17.23 0.79
C ALA A 11 43.61 -18.72 1.12
N PRO A 12 43.03 -19.31 2.19
CA PRO A 12 42.91 -20.75 2.23
C PRO A 12 41.72 -21.19 1.37
N SER A 13 42.07 -22.02 0.40
CA SER A 13 41.31 -23.14 -0.13
C SER A 13 40.21 -23.67 0.81
N THR A 14 39.01 -23.81 0.23
CA THR A 14 37.86 -24.61 0.70
C THR A 14 37.25 -24.21 2.05
N SER A 15 36.24 -23.35 2.01
CA SER A 15 35.17 -23.37 3.03
C SER A 15 34.36 -24.66 2.85
N ILE A 16 34.28 -25.46 3.91
CA ILE A 16 33.50 -26.71 4.02
C ILE A 16 32.03 -26.37 4.42
N VAL A 17 31.64 -25.10 4.41
CA VAL A 17 30.24 -24.73 4.51
C VAL A 17 29.75 -24.50 3.09
N ALA A 18 29.07 -25.52 2.55
CA ALA A 18 28.11 -25.27 1.48
C ALA A 18 27.03 -24.38 2.10
N GLU A 19 27.22 -23.07 2.00
CA GLU A 19 26.12 -22.13 2.17
C GLU A 19 25.08 -22.53 1.13
N ASN A 20 23.91 -22.95 1.62
CA ASN A 20 22.71 -22.97 0.81
C ASN A 20 22.71 -21.66 0.01
N LEU A 21 22.59 -21.78 -1.32
CA LEU A 21 22.28 -20.66 -2.19
C LEU A 21 20.90 -20.15 -1.80
N ALA A 22 20.83 -19.40 -0.69
CA ALA A 22 19.66 -18.62 -0.35
C ALA A 22 19.49 -17.65 -1.51
N ARG A 23 18.35 -17.77 -2.20
CA ARG A 23 17.89 -16.77 -3.15
C ARG A 23 17.98 -15.40 -2.46
N PRO A 24 18.43 -14.33 -3.14
CA PRO A 24 18.45 -13.01 -2.52
C PRO A 24 17.07 -12.73 -1.91
N ASN A 25 17.03 -12.44 -0.61
CA ASN A 25 15.80 -12.26 0.15
C ASN A 25 15.30 -10.83 -0.09
N PHE A 26 14.77 -10.57 -1.29
CA PHE A 26 14.12 -9.32 -1.63
C PHE A 26 12.63 -9.39 -1.27
N ASP A 27 12.06 -8.27 -0.82
CA ASP A 27 10.63 -8.14 -0.54
C ASP A 27 9.87 -7.67 -1.80
N GLU A 28 8.56 -7.82 -1.79
CA GLU A 28 7.70 -7.37 -2.90
C GLU A 28 7.86 -5.87 -3.19
N ILE A 29 8.01 -5.07 -2.13
CA ILE A 29 8.21 -3.61 -2.20
C ILE A 29 9.49 -3.27 -2.98
N GLU A 30 10.57 -4.03 -2.85
CA GLU A 30 11.80 -3.86 -3.62
C GLU A 30 11.56 -4.06 -5.12
N ILE A 31 10.85 -5.11 -5.50
CA ILE A 31 10.48 -5.36 -6.90
C ILE A 31 9.54 -4.27 -7.42
N GLN A 32 8.52 -3.89 -6.66
CA GLN A 32 7.64 -2.78 -7.00
C GLN A 32 8.44 -1.48 -7.21
N SER A 33 9.48 -1.23 -6.40
CA SER A 33 10.36 -0.07 -6.56
C SER A 33 11.09 -0.08 -7.90
N HIS A 34 11.59 -1.24 -8.34
CA HIS A 34 12.27 -1.39 -9.62
C HIS A 34 11.30 -1.36 -10.82
N TRP A 35 10.08 -1.87 -10.64
CA TRP A 35 9.00 -1.72 -11.60
C TRP A 35 8.67 -0.25 -11.82
N PHE A 36 8.50 0.50 -10.73
CA PHE A 36 8.25 1.92 -10.79
C PHE A 36 9.40 2.70 -11.45
N ALA A 37 10.65 2.30 -11.18
CA ALA A 37 11.85 2.87 -11.79
C ALA A 37 11.95 2.62 -13.30
N GLY A 38 11.17 1.68 -13.84
CA GLY A 38 11.26 1.25 -15.23
C GLY A 38 12.50 0.40 -15.53
N HIS A 39 12.96 -0.39 -14.56
CA HIS A 39 14.13 -1.27 -14.71
C HIS A 39 13.83 -2.60 -15.43
N PHE A 40 12.55 -2.91 -15.69
CA PHE A 40 12.12 -4.10 -16.44
C PHE A 40 11.80 -3.76 -17.90
N SER A 41 11.80 -4.77 -18.77
CA SER A 41 11.33 -4.61 -20.15
C SER A 41 9.93 -4.03 -20.19
N ARG A 42 9.63 -3.29 -21.26
CA ARG A 42 8.27 -2.82 -21.54
C ARG A 42 7.48 -3.80 -22.39
N GLU A 43 8.12 -4.76 -23.03
CA GLU A 43 7.48 -5.73 -23.91
C GLU A 43 7.54 -7.12 -23.29
N HIS A 44 6.38 -7.76 -23.19
CA HIS A 44 6.19 -9.06 -22.55
C HIS A 44 5.20 -9.91 -23.36
N THR A 45 5.24 -11.22 -23.13
CA THR A 45 4.19 -12.13 -23.57
C THR A 45 3.44 -12.63 -22.34
N ALA A 46 2.12 -12.46 -22.31
CA ALA A 46 1.29 -12.91 -21.21
C ALA A 46 1.13 -14.43 -21.20
N SER A 47 0.65 -14.99 -20.08
CA SER A 47 0.44 -16.42 -19.87
C SER A 47 -0.45 -17.09 -20.93
N HIS A 48 -1.38 -16.35 -21.55
CA HIS A 48 -2.25 -16.82 -22.62
C HIS A 48 -1.74 -16.48 -24.04
N GLY A 49 -0.50 -16.01 -24.17
CA GLY A 49 0.14 -15.70 -25.45
C GLY A 49 -0.13 -14.29 -26.00
N GLN A 50 -0.88 -13.46 -25.27
CA GLN A 50 -1.15 -12.07 -25.65
C GLN A 50 0.14 -11.25 -25.62
N LYS A 51 0.30 -10.33 -26.57
CA LYS A 51 1.42 -9.38 -26.58
C LYS A 51 1.10 -8.22 -25.65
N ILE A 52 1.96 -7.99 -24.68
CA ILE A 52 1.81 -6.94 -23.66
C ILE A 52 2.89 -5.89 -23.87
N ARG A 53 2.49 -4.62 -23.96
CA ARG A 53 3.42 -3.48 -23.95
C ARG A 53 3.05 -2.47 -22.87
N ILE A 54 3.94 -2.27 -21.91
CA ILE A 54 3.80 -1.31 -20.82
C ILE A 54 4.07 0.11 -21.37
N ILE A 55 3.00 0.89 -21.55
CA ILE A 55 3.10 2.29 -21.98
C ILE A 55 3.48 3.17 -20.78
N SER A 56 2.81 2.95 -19.64
CA SER A 56 3.08 3.61 -18.36
C SER A 56 2.84 2.62 -17.22
N PRO A 57 3.78 2.44 -16.27
CA PRO A 57 3.61 1.56 -15.12
C PRO A 57 2.62 2.08 -14.08
N GLY A 58 2.02 3.27 -14.29
CA GLY A 58 1.11 3.88 -13.33
C GLY A 58 1.80 4.62 -12.18
N GLU A 59 1.03 4.98 -11.16
CA GLU A 59 1.46 5.60 -9.92
C GLU A 59 1.60 4.54 -8.82
N TRP A 60 2.77 4.44 -8.19
CA TRP A 60 3.01 3.48 -7.11
C TRP A 60 2.14 3.81 -5.88
N ASN A 61 1.21 2.92 -5.57
CA ASN A 61 0.34 2.95 -4.42
C ASN A 61 1.01 2.23 -3.24
N ARG A 62 1.15 2.91 -2.10
CA ARG A 62 1.58 2.32 -0.83
C ARG A 62 0.44 2.19 0.18
N GLY A 63 -0.78 2.38 -0.29
CA GLY A 63 -2.02 2.24 0.48
C GLY A 63 -2.70 0.90 0.19
N ALA A 64 -3.96 0.78 0.59
CA ALA A 64 -4.79 -0.37 0.25
C ALA A 64 -5.16 -0.38 -1.24
N GLY A 65 -5.49 -1.57 -1.74
CA GLY A 65 -5.82 -1.80 -3.16
C GLY A 65 -4.58 -2.10 -3.99
N PRO A 66 -4.68 -2.04 -5.33
CA PRO A 66 -3.61 -2.52 -6.19
C PRO A 66 -2.32 -1.70 -6.10
N ASP A 67 -1.18 -2.34 -6.39
CA ASP A 67 0.16 -1.73 -6.24
C ASP A 67 0.41 -0.52 -7.12
N PHE A 68 -0.18 -0.46 -8.31
CA PHE A 68 -0.04 0.67 -9.21
C PHE A 68 -1.39 1.14 -9.73
N LEU A 69 -1.64 2.44 -9.67
CA LEU A 69 -2.88 3.06 -10.13
C LEU A 69 -2.68 3.78 -11.47
N ALA A 70 -3.73 3.86 -12.28
CA ALA A 70 -3.75 4.60 -13.53
C ALA A 70 -2.57 4.27 -14.48
N ALA A 71 -2.22 2.99 -14.56
CA ALA A 71 -1.29 2.48 -15.55
C ALA A 71 -1.92 2.48 -16.95
N SER A 72 -1.08 2.36 -17.97
CA SER A 72 -1.51 2.21 -19.35
C SER A 72 -0.73 1.05 -19.99
N VAL A 73 -1.45 0.04 -20.44
CA VAL A 73 -0.91 -1.21 -20.99
C VAL A 73 -1.60 -1.48 -22.31
N GLU A 74 -0.82 -1.72 -23.35
CA GLU A 74 -1.32 -2.23 -24.63
C GLU A 74 -1.34 -3.75 -24.61
N VAL A 75 -2.49 -4.33 -24.94
CA VAL A 75 -2.74 -5.78 -25.03
C VAL A 75 -3.19 -6.08 -26.45
N ASP A 76 -2.39 -6.80 -27.21
CA ASP A 76 -2.65 -7.14 -28.63
C ASP A 76 -3.03 -5.92 -29.51
N GLY A 77 -2.47 -4.75 -29.20
CA GLY A 77 -2.71 -3.49 -29.92
C GLY A 77 -3.83 -2.62 -29.35
N GLU A 78 -4.58 -3.09 -28.34
CA GLU A 78 -5.59 -2.30 -27.65
C GLU A 78 -5.04 -1.69 -26.36
N ILE A 79 -5.17 -0.37 -26.21
CA ILE A 79 -4.68 0.34 -25.03
C ILE A 79 -5.73 0.29 -23.93
N ASN A 80 -5.36 -0.31 -22.81
CA ASN A 80 -6.13 -0.38 -21.58
C ASN A 80 -5.55 0.59 -20.54
N SER A 81 -6.41 1.16 -19.70
CA SER A 81 -6.00 2.02 -18.58
C SER A 81 -6.66 1.56 -17.30
N GLY A 82 -5.86 1.40 -16.25
CA GLY A 82 -6.33 0.83 -14.98
C GLY A 82 -5.18 0.43 -14.07
N PRO A 83 -5.47 -0.26 -12.97
CA PRO A 83 -4.47 -0.66 -12.00
C PRO A 83 -3.62 -1.87 -12.45
N ILE A 84 -2.42 -2.01 -11.89
CA ILE A 84 -1.56 -3.19 -12.02
C ILE A 84 -1.31 -3.75 -10.61
N GLU A 85 -1.36 -5.07 -10.47
CA GLU A 85 -0.93 -5.78 -9.27
C GLU A 85 0.39 -6.49 -9.52
N LEU A 86 1.29 -6.49 -8.52
CA LEU A 86 2.59 -7.11 -8.61
C LEU A 86 2.84 -8.01 -7.39
N ASP A 87 2.86 -9.32 -7.64
CA ASP A 87 3.12 -10.33 -6.63
C ASP A 87 4.47 -11.06 -6.86
N LEU A 88 5.05 -11.63 -5.80
CA LEU A 88 6.23 -12.50 -5.95
C LEU A 88 5.89 -13.86 -6.62
N ASP A 89 4.67 -14.34 -6.41
CA ASP A 89 4.18 -15.63 -6.88
C ASP A 89 2.76 -15.49 -7.43
N SER A 90 2.47 -16.15 -8.55
CA SER A 90 1.13 -16.19 -9.14
C SER A 90 -0.01 -16.60 -8.21
N ARG A 91 0.27 -17.37 -7.16
CA ARG A 91 -0.72 -17.83 -6.18
C ARG A 91 -1.11 -16.73 -5.18
N SER A 92 -0.27 -15.70 -5.02
CA SER A 92 -0.54 -14.58 -4.11
C SER A 92 -1.86 -13.90 -4.42
N TRP A 93 -2.27 -13.86 -5.69
CA TRP A 93 -3.59 -13.39 -6.09
C TRP A 93 -4.76 -14.04 -5.31
N GLU A 94 -4.74 -15.36 -5.15
CA GLU A 94 -5.76 -16.06 -4.36
C GLU A 94 -5.45 -16.01 -2.86
N LEU A 95 -4.17 -16.13 -2.46
CA LEU A 95 -3.77 -16.12 -1.05
C LEU A 95 -4.06 -14.79 -0.34
N HIS A 96 -3.99 -13.69 -1.07
CA HIS A 96 -4.32 -12.35 -0.59
C HIS A 96 -5.83 -12.03 -0.73
N GLY A 97 -6.62 -12.94 -1.32
CA GLY A 97 -8.06 -12.76 -1.53
C GLY A 97 -8.40 -11.71 -2.59
N HIS A 98 -7.51 -11.44 -3.55
CA HIS A 98 -7.77 -10.48 -4.63
C HIS A 98 -8.90 -10.95 -5.53
N ARG A 99 -9.05 -12.27 -5.69
CA ARG A 99 -10.16 -12.87 -6.44
C ARG A 99 -11.52 -12.53 -5.85
N GLU A 100 -11.67 -12.47 -4.54
CA GLU A 100 -12.96 -12.21 -3.88
C GLU A 100 -13.22 -10.71 -3.64
N SER A 101 -12.22 -9.86 -3.89
CA SER A 101 -12.24 -8.45 -3.52
C SER A 101 -12.57 -7.54 -4.71
N PRO A 102 -13.69 -6.79 -4.66
CA PRO A 102 -14.05 -5.85 -5.72
C PRO A 102 -13.02 -4.73 -5.96
N PHE A 103 -12.11 -4.49 -5.02
CA PHE A 103 -11.02 -3.51 -5.18
C PHE A 103 -10.03 -3.88 -6.30
N PHE A 104 -10.02 -5.14 -6.74
CA PHE A 104 -9.13 -5.65 -7.77
C PHE A 104 -9.85 -5.91 -9.12
N ASP A 105 -11.17 -5.63 -9.19
CA ASP A 105 -11.99 -5.89 -10.39
C ASP A 105 -11.55 -5.10 -11.62
N ASP A 106 -10.89 -3.96 -11.42
CA ASP A 106 -10.41 -3.09 -12.50
C ASP A 106 -8.96 -3.39 -12.91
N VAL A 107 -8.25 -4.31 -12.23
CA VAL A 107 -6.83 -4.60 -12.52
C VAL A 107 -6.66 -5.07 -13.97
N ILE A 108 -5.80 -4.38 -14.71
CA ILE A 108 -5.61 -4.63 -16.16
C ILE A 108 -4.41 -5.52 -16.46
N LEU A 109 -3.53 -5.73 -15.49
CA LEU A 109 -2.34 -6.57 -15.63
C LEU A 109 -1.91 -7.08 -14.25
N HIS A 110 -1.56 -8.35 -14.18
CA HIS A 110 -0.92 -8.97 -13.01
C HIS A 110 0.53 -9.31 -13.36
N VAL A 111 1.47 -8.82 -12.58
CA VAL A 111 2.91 -9.02 -12.78
C VAL A 111 3.41 -9.96 -11.71
N VAL A 112 4.09 -11.03 -12.10
CA VAL A 112 4.64 -12.00 -11.13
C VAL A 112 6.10 -12.29 -11.39
N LEU A 113 6.82 -12.72 -10.35
CA LEU A 113 8.19 -13.20 -10.50
C LEU A 113 8.27 -14.69 -10.77
N THR A 114 7.36 -15.45 -10.16
CA THR A 114 7.36 -16.90 -10.26
C THR A 114 5.97 -17.44 -10.51
N GLU A 115 5.92 -18.51 -11.30
CA GLU A 115 4.75 -19.37 -11.42
C GLU A 115 5.05 -20.69 -10.71
N SER A 116 4.28 -21.00 -9.68
CA SER A 116 4.47 -22.18 -8.84
C SER A 116 3.22 -23.05 -8.86
N GLY A 117 3.33 -24.28 -9.35
CA GLY A 117 2.25 -25.29 -9.30
C GLY A 117 1.46 -25.44 -10.60
N PRO A 118 0.23 -26.01 -10.54
CA PRO A 118 -0.65 -26.11 -11.73
C PRO A 118 -0.99 -24.71 -12.27
N THR A 119 -1.36 -24.61 -13.54
CA THR A 119 -1.68 -23.32 -14.19
C THR A 119 -2.77 -22.58 -13.42
N PHE A 120 -2.41 -21.49 -12.75
CA PHE A 120 -3.35 -20.58 -12.09
C PHE A 120 -3.86 -19.52 -13.07
N PHE A 121 -5.15 -19.23 -13.01
CA PHE A 121 -5.78 -18.16 -13.79
C PHE A 121 -6.01 -16.98 -12.86
N THR A 122 -5.49 -15.81 -13.24
CA THR A 122 -5.72 -14.58 -12.47
C THR A 122 -7.09 -14.06 -12.84
N ARG A 123 -8.05 -14.18 -11.92
CA ARG A 123 -9.44 -13.78 -12.15
C ARG A 123 -9.93 -12.85 -11.06
N THR A 124 -10.69 -11.85 -11.48
CA THR A 124 -11.36 -10.90 -10.59
C THR A 124 -12.61 -11.52 -9.95
N SER A 125 -13.32 -10.75 -9.11
CA SER A 125 -14.51 -11.24 -8.40
C SER A 125 -15.70 -11.52 -9.31
N ASN A 126 -15.66 -11.02 -10.54
CA ASN A 126 -16.65 -11.30 -11.59
C ASN A 126 -16.17 -12.33 -12.63
N ASP A 127 -15.13 -13.12 -12.29
CA ASP A 127 -14.49 -14.13 -13.15
C ASP A 127 -13.85 -13.59 -14.44
N ARG A 128 -13.69 -12.26 -14.60
CA ARG A 128 -12.89 -11.70 -15.70
C ARG A 128 -11.43 -12.11 -15.55
N ASP A 129 -10.87 -12.66 -16.62
CA ASP A 129 -9.46 -12.98 -16.73
C ASP A 129 -8.61 -11.70 -16.81
N VAL A 130 -7.54 -11.67 -16.02
CA VAL A 130 -6.56 -10.60 -15.99
C VAL A 130 -5.30 -11.13 -16.68
N PRO A 131 -4.82 -10.48 -17.76
CA PRO A 131 -3.56 -10.84 -18.37
C PRO A 131 -2.44 -10.87 -17.33
N ARG A 132 -1.62 -11.91 -17.34
CA ARG A 132 -0.50 -12.06 -16.42
C ARG A 132 0.81 -12.16 -17.16
N ILE A 133 1.84 -11.46 -16.69
CA ILE A 133 3.20 -11.57 -17.19
C ILE A 133 4.13 -12.09 -16.10
N VAL A 134 5.16 -12.84 -16.51
CA VAL A 134 6.21 -13.33 -15.60
C VAL A 134 7.49 -12.58 -15.92
N LEU A 135 8.06 -11.88 -14.94
CA LEU A 135 9.34 -11.18 -15.10
C LEU A 135 10.46 -12.19 -15.25
N ALA A 136 11.33 -11.97 -16.24
CA ALA A 136 12.42 -12.90 -16.51
C ALA A 136 13.44 -12.88 -15.37
N PRO A 137 13.94 -14.03 -14.87
CA PRO A 137 14.88 -14.07 -13.74
C PRO A 137 16.14 -13.24 -13.93
N ASN A 138 16.65 -13.14 -15.16
CA ASN A 138 17.80 -12.29 -15.48
C ASN A 138 17.48 -10.80 -15.37
N GLU A 139 16.27 -10.37 -15.73
CA GLU A 139 15.84 -8.98 -15.55
C GLU A 139 15.69 -8.65 -14.06
N VAL A 140 15.10 -9.57 -13.29
CA VAL A 140 14.98 -9.44 -11.82
C VAL A 140 16.35 -9.32 -11.17
N ASN A 141 17.28 -10.23 -11.46
CA ASN A 141 18.65 -10.17 -10.92
C ASN A 141 19.38 -8.88 -11.32
N THR A 142 19.17 -8.41 -12.56
CA THR A 142 19.75 -7.15 -13.04
C THR A 142 19.17 -5.96 -12.28
N ALA A 143 17.85 -5.93 -12.10
CA ALA A 143 17.14 -4.87 -11.39
C ALA A 143 17.57 -4.80 -9.92
N LEU A 144 17.69 -5.94 -9.24
CA LEU A 144 18.14 -6.04 -7.84
C LEU A 144 19.61 -5.63 -7.65
N GLY A 145 20.41 -5.62 -8.71
CA GLY A 145 21.76 -5.05 -8.70
C GLY A 145 21.76 -3.51 -8.70
N LEU A 146 20.62 -2.86 -8.93
CA LEU A 146 20.46 -1.41 -8.93
C LEU A 146 19.99 -0.92 -7.55
N PRO A 147 20.28 0.34 -7.18
CA PRO A 147 19.81 0.88 -5.91
C PRO A 147 18.27 0.87 -5.80
N ARG A 148 17.76 0.35 -4.68
CA ARG A 148 16.33 0.39 -4.34
C ARG A 148 15.84 1.84 -4.21
N LEU A 149 14.70 2.14 -4.81
CA LEU A 149 14.01 3.40 -4.58
C LEU A 149 13.27 3.36 -3.24
N THR A 150 13.77 4.08 -2.25
CA THR A 150 13.13 4.17 -0.92
C THR A 150 11.82 4.95 -0.94
N GLN A 151 11.63 5.79 -1.96
CA GLN A 151 10.46 6.62 -2.16
C GLN A 151 10.00 6.54 -3.62
N THR A 152 8.70 6.69 -3.86
CA THR A 152 8.16 6.97 -5.19
C THR A 152 8.98 8.11 -5.79
N LEU A 153 9.75 7.85 -6.86
CA LEU A 153 10.36 8.93 -7.66
C LEU A 153 9.28 9.96 -7.88
N ALA A 154 9.55 11.21 -7.48
CA ALA A 154 8.60 12.29 -7.63
C ALA A 154 8.24 12.37 -9.12
N ARG A 155 7.13 11.72 -9.52
CA ARG A 155 6.48 11.98 -10.79
C ARG A 155 6.08 13.42 -10.66
N PRO A 156 6.77 14.33 -11.37
CA PRO A 156 6.59 15.72 -11.07
C PRO A 156 5.16 16.06 -11.47
N GLY A 157 4.31 16.32 -10.46
CA GLY A 157 2.92 16.65 -10.71
C GLY A 157 2.83 17.93 -11.56
N ARG A 158 1.61 18.34 -11.94
CA ARG A 158 1.38 19.58 -12.71
C ARG A 158 2.04 20.83 -12.09
N CYS A 159 2.37 20.77 -10.80
CA CYS A 159 3.07 21.81 -10.06
C CYS A 159 4.59 21.91 -10.35
N LEU A 160 5.24 20.93 -10.99
CA LEU A 160 6.69 20.98 -11.23
C LEU A 160 7.08 22.21 -12.04
N ASN A 161 6.54 22.36 -13.24
CA ASN A 161 6.93 23.43 -14.15
C ASN A 161 6.68 24.83 -13.57
N PRO A 162 5.54 25.09 -12.88
CA PRO A 162 5.36 26.33 -12.13
C PRO A 162 6.38 26.52 -11.00
N LEU A 163 6.59 25.50 -10.16
CA LEU A 163 7.46 25.60 -8.98
C LEU A 163 8.95 25.74 -9.35
N ALA A 164 9.40 25.05 -10.40
CA ALA A 164 10.78 25.12 -10.89
C ALA A 164 11.20 26.51 -11.39
N ARG A 165 10.22 27.38 -11.68
CA ARG A 165 10.45 28.76 -12.13
C ARG A 165 10.43 29.78 -10.98
N LEU A 166 10.11 29.35 -9.76
CA LEU A 166 10.07 30.22 -8.58
C LEU A 166 11.43 30.26 -7.89
N SER A 167 11.77 31.41 -7.30
CA SER A 167 12.87 31.51 -6.35
C SER A 167 12.55 30.72 -5.07
N GLU A 168 13.58 30.33 -4.33
CA GLU A 168 13.43 29.66 -3.03
C GLU A 168 12.58 30.47 -2.04
N GLU A 169 12.73 31.80 -2.05
CA GLU A 169 11.91 32.71 -1.26
C GLU A 169 10.42 32.61 -1.61
N ASN A 170 10.10 32.59 -2.91
CA ASN A 170 8.72 32.46 -3.39
C ASN A 170 8.14 31.08 -3.09
N ILE A 171 8.94 30.01 -3.17
CA ILE A 171 8.52 28.67 -2.76
C ILE A 171 8.21 28.65 -1.26
N THR A 172 9.09 29.24 -0.44
CA THR A 172 8.90 29.32 1.01
C THR A 172 7.65 30.12 1.38
N SER A 173 7.43 31.25 0.73
CA SER A 173 6.21 32.06 0.88
C SER A 173 4.97 31.25 0.50
N LEU A 174 4.97 30.60 -0.67
CA LEU A 174 3.87 29.76 -1.14
C LEU A 174 3.54 28.65 -0.14
N LEU A 175 4.55 27.98 0.42
CA LEU A 175 4.35 26.92 1.42
C LEU A 175 3.75 27.47 2.72
N LYS A 176 4.17 28.65 3.17
CA LYS A 176 3.59 29.34 4.33
C LYS A 176 2.12 29.72 4.09
N GLU A 177 1.83 30.35 2.97
CA GLU A 177 0.45 30.71 2.58
C GLU A 177 -0.43 29.47 2.46
N SER A 178 0.08 28.40 1.85
CA SER A 178 -0.64 27.12 1.74
C SER A 178 -0.91 26.49 3.10
N ALA A 179 0.02 26.60 4.06
CA ALA A 179 -0.17 26.12 5.42
C ALA A 179 -1.23 26.94 6.17
N LEU A 180 -1.16 28.27 6.09
CA LEU A 180 -2.13 29.18 6.69
C LEU A 180 -3.53 28.95 6.12
N TYR A 181 -3.66 28.85 4.80
CA TYR A 181 -4.93 28.55 4.14
C TYR A 181 -5.52 27.23 4.64
N ARG A 182 -4.73 26.15 4.69
CA ARG A 182 -5.20 24.86 5.24
C ARG A 182 -5.62 24.97 6.72
N ALA A 183 -4.89 25.74 7.53
CA ALA A 183 -5.23 25.98 8.92
C ALA A 183 -6.55 26.75 9.07
N GLN A 184 -6.75 27.81 8.28
CA GLN A 184 -8.00 28.58 8.23
C GLN A 184 -9.18 27.69 7.83
N GLN A 185 -9.02 26.86 6.80
CA GLN A 185 -10.08 25.94 6.38
C GLN A 185 -10.41 24.89 7.46
N LYS A 186 -9.41 24.46 8.25
CA LYS A 186 -9.65 23.58 9.41
C LYS A 186 -10.39 24.32 10.53
N ALA A 187 -9.98 25.54 10.84
CA ALA A 187 -10.62 26.39 11.86
C ALA A 187 -12.07 26.70 11.49
N HIS A 188 -12.33 27.09 10.23
CA HIS A 188 -13.67 27.40 9.76
C HIS A 188 -14.63 26.20 9.88
N ARG A 189 -14.19 25.01 9.47
CA ARG A 189 -15.00 23.79 9.64
C ARG A 189 -15.24 23.47 11.12
N PHE A 190 -14.26 23.71 11.98
CA PHE A 190 -14.40 23.50 13.41
C PHE A 190 -15.42 24.48 14.00
N GLU A 191 -15.35 25.77 13.65
CA GLU A 191 -16.29 26.80 14.08
C GLU A 191 -17.72 26.48 13.64
N GLN A 192 -17.91 26.05 12.38
CA GLN A 192 -19.21 25.60 11.87
C GLN A 192 -19.75 24.39 12.64
N THR A 193 -18.90 23.41 12.94
CA THR A 193 -19.31 22.22 13.70
C THR A 193 -19.64 22.60 15.15
N SER A 194 -18.82 23.48 15.75
CA SER A 194 -18.98 23.97 17.11
C SER A 194 -20.23 24.82 17.28
N SER A 195 -20.61 25.63 16.28
CA SER A 195 -21.83 26.43 16.33
C SER A 195 -23.10 25.56 16.24
N LEU A 196 -23.03 24.43 15.52
CA LEU A 196 -24.15 23.49 15.38
C LEU A 196 -24.27 22.51 16.54
N HIS A 197 -23.15 22.00 17.06
CA HIS A 197 -23.13 20.86 17.98
C HIS A 197 -22.46 21.15 19.33
N GLY A 198 -21.88 22.34 19.51
CA GLY A 198 -21.12 22.74 20.69
C GLY A 198 -19.64 22.34 20.61
N PHE A 199 -18.82 23.05 21.38
CA PHE A 199 -17.36 22.92 21.36
C PHE A 199 -16.87 21.49 21.64
N SER A 200 -17.43 20.83 22.68
CA SER A 200 -16.99 19.49 23.08
C SER A 200 -17.25 18.43 22.00
N GLN A 201 -18.38 18.54 21.28
CA GLN A 201 -18.70 17.62 20.19
C GLN A 201 -17.81 17.89 18.97
N ALA A 202 -17.61 19.16 18.61
CA ALA A 202 -16.69 19.53 17.54
C ALA A 202 -15.25 19.04 17.81
N LEU A 203 -14.77 19.18 19.05
CA LEU A 203 -13.46 18.67 19.46
C LEU A 203 -13.38 17.15 19.30
N TRP A 204 -14.40 16.42 19.75
CA TRP A 204 -14.46 14.97 19.64
C TRP A 204 -14.39 14.49 18.19
N GLU A 205 -15.21 15.05 17.30
CA GLU A 205 -15.23 14.67 15.88
C GLU A 205 -13.92 15.01 15.16
N PHE A 206 -13.31 16.15 15.46
CA PHE A 206 -12.04 16.55 14.85
C PHE A 206 -10.86 15.75 15.38
N PHE A 207 -10.87 15.40 16.67
CA PHE A 207 -9.85 14.53 17.27
C PHE A 207 -9.91 13.13 16.69
N ALA A 208 -11.11 12.51 16.66
CA ALA A 208 -11.29 11.19 16.06
C ALA A 208 -10.85 11.17 14.59
N ALA A 209 -11.26 12.17 13.80
CA ALA A 209 -10.85 12.29 12.41
C ALA A 209 -9.32 12.43 12.25
N ALA A 210 -8.64 13.11 13.18
CA ALA A 210 -7.18 13.24 13.16
C ALA A 210 -6.49 11.91 13.45
N MET A 211 -7.00 11.15 14.43
CA MET A 211 -6.50 9.81 14.78
C MET A 211 -6.71 8.79 13.64
N GLY A 212 -7.68 9.02 12.77
CA GLY A 212 -7.88 8.21 11.55
C GLY A 212 -6.87 8.46 10.42
N PHE A 213 -5.95 9.40 10.56
CA PHE A 213 -4.93 9.75 9.54
C PHE A 213 -5.52 9.98 8.13
N SER A 214 -4.95 9.37 7.08
CA SER A 214 -5.46 9.45 5.71
C SER A 214 -6.51 8.37 5.44
N ALA A 215 -6.23 7.12 5.81
CA ALA A 215 -7.05 5.96 5.51
C ALA A 215 -8.42 5.95 6.22
N ASN A 216 -8.46 6.39 7.49
CA ASN A 216 -9.62 6.22 8.37
C ASN A 216 -10.23 7.55 8.84
N ARG A 217 -9.88 8.68 8.21
CA ARG A 217 -10.36 10.00 8.63
C ARG A 217 -11.88 10.12 8.67
N LEU A 218 -12.55 9.68 7.60
CA LEU A 218 -14.00 9.73 7.50
C LEU A 218 -14.67 8.67 8.40
N PRO A 219 -14.27 7.38 8.36
CA PRO A 219 -14.79 6.38 9.30
C PRO A 219 -14.72 6.82 10.76
N MET A 220 -13.57 7.33 11.21
CA MET A 220 -13.40 7.80 12.60
C MET A 220 -14.27 9.01 12.93
N ARG A 221 -14.48 9.93 11.99
CA ARG A 221 -15.42 11.05 12.20
C ARG A 221 -16.85 10.55 12.34
N LEU A 222 -17.27 9.63 11.47
CA LEU A 222 -18.62 9.05 11.52
C LEU A 222 -18.85 8.28 12.82
N LEU A 223 -17.83 7.58 13.32
CA LEU A 223 -17.86 6.93 14.63
C LEU A 223 -18.09 7.95 15.75
N ALA A 224 -17.36 9.07 15.74
CA ALA A 224 -17.54 10.14 16.72
C ALA A 224 -18.90 10.85 16.65
N GLN A 225 -19.51 10.89 15.47
CA GLN A 225 -20.88 11.39 15.27
C GLN A 225 -21.93 10.40 15.80
N ARG A 226 -21.73 9.10 15.59
CA ARG A 226 -22.60 8.02 16.10
C ARG A 226 -22.51 7.86 17.61
N LEU A 227 -21.36 8.20 18.19
CA LEU A 227 -21.12 8.19 19.62
C LEU A 227 -20.80 9.61 20.12
N PRO A 228 -21.80 10.51 20.22
CA PRO A 228 -21.56 11.88 20.64
C PRO A 228 -20.87 11.97 21.99
N ALA A 229 -20.01 12.96 22.19
CA ALA A 229 -19.21 13.14 23.40
C ALA A 229 -20.06 13.16 24.68
N LYS A 230 -21.25 13.77 24.63
CA LYS A 230 -22.19 13.78 25.75
C LYS A 230 -22.66 12.38 26.13
N LYS A 231 -22.96 11.52 25.15
CA LYS A 231 -23.35 10.12 25.35
C LYS A 231 -22.16 9.30 25.82
N LEU A 232 -20.99 9.48 25.22
CA LEU A 232 -19.77 8.78 25.65
C LEU A 232 -19.44 9.05 27.12
N ASN A 233 -19.64 10.29 27.57
CA ASN A 233 -19.39 10.69 28.95
C ASN A 233 -20.39 10.15 29.98
N THR A 234 -21.52 9.55 29.57
CA THR A 234 -22.43 8.89 30.51
C THR A 234 -21.95 7.51 30.95
N PHE A 235 -20.99 6.93 30.21
CA PHE A 235 -20.39 5.64 30.53
C PHE A 235 -19.17 5.82 31.43
N SER A 236 -18.89 4.79 32.24
CA SER A 236 -17.69 4.75 33.06
C SER A 236 -16.44 4.74 32.17
N PRO A 237 -15.28 5.22 32.65
CA PRO A 237 -14.05 5.21 31.87
C PRO A 237 -13.68 3.82 31.33
N GLU A 238 -13.98 2.77 32.10
CA GLU A 238 -13.67 1.37 31.77
C GLU A 238 -14.52 0.87 30.58
N ASP A 239 -15.80 1.28 30.50
CA ASP A 239 -16.72 0.82 29.45
C ASP A 239 -16.51 1.54 28.10
N ARG A 240 -15.92 2.74 28.12
CA ARG A 240 -15.84 3.60 26.92
C ARG A 240 -15.11 2.94 25.77
N GLU A 241 -14.04 2.20 26.07
CA GLU A 241 -13.26 1.50 25.06
C GLU A 241 -14.11 0.43 24.36
N ALA A 242 -14.73 -0.46 25.14
CA ALA A 242 -15.63 -1.49 24.62
C ALA A 242 -16.78 -0.89 23.79
N ILE A 243 -17.37 0.21 24.24
CA ILE A 243 -18.45 0.89 23.51
C ILE A 243 -17.95 1.48 22.18
N ILE A 244 -16.76 2.09 22.16
CA ILE A 244 -16.15 2.62 20.93
C ILE A 244 -15.87 1.48 19.95
N PHE A 245 -15.23 0.39 20.39
CA PHE A 245 -14.92 -0.78 19.56
C PHE A 245 -16.19 -1.48 19.05
N GLY A 246 -17.20 -1.64 19.91
CA GLY A 246 -18.48 -2.22 19.51
C GLY A 246 -19.21 -1.36 18.49
N THR A 247 -19.23 -0.03 18.69
CA THR A 247 -19.85 0.91 17.73
C THR A 247 -19.08 0.95 16.39
N ALA A 248 -17.77 0.70 16.42
CA ALA A 248 -16.95 0.56 15.22
C ALA A 248 -17.16 -0.78 14.47
N GLY A 249 -17.87 -1.73 15.08
CA GLY A 249 -18.12 -3.06 14.51
C GLY A 249 -17.01 -4.07 14.78
N PHE A 250 -16.11 -3.79 15.73
CA PHE A 250 -15.00 -4.70 16.07
C PHE A 250 -15.36 -5.73 17.14
N LEU A 251 -16.46 -5.52 17.89
CA LEU A 251 -16.97 -6.52 18.82
C LEU A 251 -18.15 -7.24 18.16
N SER A 252 -17.91 -8.49 17.73
CA SER A 252 -18.97 -9.38 17.21
C SER A 252 -19.22 -10.52 18.21
N PRO A 253 -20.46 -11.01 18.38
CA PRO A 253 -20.75 -12.11 19.30
C PRO A 253 -19.93 -13.39 19.04
N HIS A 254 -19.49 -13.59 17.80
CA HIS A 254 -18.70 -14.75 17.38
C HIS A 254 -17.18 -14.52 17.45
N LEU A 255 -16.72 -13.35 17.91
CA LEU A 255 -15.29 -13.03 17.94
C LEU A 255 -14.54 -14.01 18.85
N HIS A 256 -15.13 -14.34 20.01
CA HIS A 256 -14.63 -15.38 20.90
C HIS A 256 -14.51 -16.75 20.21
N GLU A 257 -15.58 -17.21 19.55
CA GLU A 257 -15.62 -18.53 18.91
C GLU A 257 -14.58 -18.68 17.79
N THR A 258 -14.22 -17.58 17.13
CA THR A 258 -13.24 -17.55 16.02
C THR A 258 -11.82 -17.18 16.44
N ALA A 259 -11.61 -16.81 17.70
CA ALA A 259 -10.29 -16.43 18.20
C ALA A 259 -9.37 -17.66 18.36
N PRO A 260 -8.05 -17.50 18.27
CA PRO A 260 -7.09 -18.56 18.63
C PRO A 260 -7.34 -19.06 20.07
N PRO A 261 -7.12 -20.35 20.38
CA PRO A 261 -7.43 -20.92 21.69
C PRO A 261 -6.81 -20.18 22.88
N GLU A 262 -5.59 -19.65 22.71
CA GLU A 262 -4.90 -18.87 23.74
C GLU A 262 -5.52 -17.48 23.99
N SER A 263 -6.28 -16.96 23.01
CA SER A 263 -6.99 -15.68 23.11
C SER A 263 -8.45 -15.85 23.53
N GLN A 264 -9.01 -17.06 23.43
CA GLN A 264 -10.39 -17.35 23.85
C GLN A 264 -10.58 -17.14 25.35
N GLU A 265 -9.69 -17.72 26.16
CA GLU A 265 -9.74 -17.62 27.63
C GLU A 265 -9.61 -16.17 28.11
N TRP A 266 -8.76 -15.36 27.47
CA TRP A 266 -8.62 -13.93 27.76
C TRP A 266 -9.85 -13.12 27.32
N LEU A 267 -10.49 -13.47 26.20
CA LEU A 267 -11.70 -12.80 25.72
C LEU A 267 -12.93 -13.13 26.57
N GLU A 268 -13.03 -14.34 27.16
CA GLU A 268 -14.10 -14.71 28.10
C GLU A 268 -14.07 -13.85 29.38
N ASP A 269 -12.88 -13.51 29.88
CA ASP A 269 -12.74 -12.68 31.09
C ASP A 269 -13.06 -11.19 30.84
N LEU A 270 -13.06 -10.76 29.59
CA LEU A 270 -13.18 -9.34 29.20
C LEU A 270 -14.60 -8.92 28.83
N TRP A 271 -15.52 -9.88 28.63
CA TRP A 271 -16.89 -9.69 28.14
C TRP A 271 -17.93 -10.20 29.16
#